data_AF-A0A7W7D0T9-F1
#
_entry.id   AF-A0A7W7D0T9-F1
#
_cell.length_a   1.000
_cell.length_b   1.000
_cell.length_c   1.000
_cell.angle_alpha   90.00
_cell.angle_beta   90.00
_cell.angle_gamma   90.00
#
_symmetry.space_group_name_H-M   'P 1'
#
loop_
_entity.id
_entity.type
_entity.pdbx_description
1 polymer ?
#
loop_
_entity_poly.entity_id
_entity_poly.type
_entity_poly.pdbx_seq_one_letter_code
_entity_poly.pdbx_strand_id
1 'polypeptide(L)' 'MGKGVHIQELPGLGTRYDVDLRSSDGERVSIVVSRDGKRHLYVFTSRSDEPAAVVELTEEQARKIGAVLAGTFFTD' A
#
# COMPACT_ATOMS: atom_id res chain seq x y z
N MET A 1 -0.76 4.84 -15.47
CA MET A 1 -0.67 5.43 -14.12
C MET A 1 0.74 5.97 -13.96
N GLY A 2 0.87 7.30 -13.84
CA GLY A 2 2.09 8.03 -14.20
C GLY A 2 3.06 8.20 -13.04
N LYS A 3 4.29 7.68 -13.20
CA LYS A 3 5.50 7.89 -12.37
C LYS A 3 5.31 7.71 -10.85
N GLY A 4 5.80 6.60 -10.32
CA GLY A 4 5.90 6.34 -8.87
C GLY A 4 5.03 5.20 -8.35
N VAL A 5 4.42 4.39 -9.23
CA VAL A 5 3.80 3.12 -8.84
C VAL A 5 4.34 2.00 -9.70
N HIS A 6 4.95 0.99 -9.09
CA HIS A 6 5.40 -0.24 -9.73
C HIS A 6 4.44 -1.38 -9.40
N ILE A 7 4.10 -2.20 -10.40
CA ILE A 7 3.11 -3.28 -10.24
C ILE A 7 3.80 -4.61 -10.48
N GLN A 8 3.58 -5.58 -9.58
CA GLN A 8 4.10 -6.93 -9.69
C GLN A 8 3.03 -7.96 -9.38
N GLU A 9 2.78 -8.87 -10.32
CA GLU A 9 1.96 -10.05 -10.08
C GLU A 9 2.71 -11.05 -9.18
N LEU A 10 2.04 -11.57 -8.16
CA LEU A 10 2.56 -12.57 -7.21
C LEU A 10 1.78 -13.88 -7.40
N PRO A 11 2.36 -14.89 -8.08
CA PRO A 11 1.69 -16.16 -8.34
C PRO A 11 1.13 -16.80 -7.06
N GLY A 12 -0.16 -17.14 -7.07
CA GLY A 12 -0.86 -17.74 -5.93
C GLY A 12 -1.25 -16.77 -4.81
N LEU A 13 -0.67 -15.56 -4.74
CA LEU A 13 -0.91 -14.62 -3.64
C LEU A 13 -1.81 -13.45 -4.06
N GLY A 14 -1.52 -12.79 -5.19
CA GLY A 14 -2.25 -11.59 -5.62
C GLY A 14 -1.39 -10.63 -6.42
N THR A 15 -1.60 -9.32 -6.27
CA THR A 15 -0.82 -8.28 -6.95
C THR A 15 -0.21 -7.34 -5.93
N ARG A 16 1.08 -7.03 -6.08
CA ARG A 16 1.78 -6.00 -5.31
C ARG A 16 1.84 -4.70 -6.08
N TYR A 17 1.60 -3.60 -5.38
CA TYR A 17 1.72 -2.23 -5.85
C TYR A 17 2.73 -1.51 -4.96
N ASP A 18 3.88 -1.14 -5.51
CA ASP A 18 4.91 -0.40 -4.80
C ASP A 18 4.77 1.08 -5.15
N VAL A 19 4.32 1.88 -4.19
CA VAL A 19 4.11 3.32 -4.32
C VAL A 19 5.35 4.04 -3.76
N ASP A 20 6.09 4.70 -4.64
CA ASP A 20 7.19 5.59 -4.29
C ASP A 20 6.63 6.92 -3.79
N LEU A 21 6.96 7.28 -2.55
CA LEU A 21 6.46 8.49 -1.91
C LEU A 21 7.23 9.76 -2.32
N ARG A 22 8.20 9.66 -3.25
CA ARG A 22 9.00 10.77 -3.80
C ARG A 22 9.78 11.57 -2.75
N SER A 23 9.97 11.02 -1.56
CA SER A 23 11.00 11.48 -0.64
C SER A 23 12.35 11.07 -1.23
N SER A 24 13.35 11.96 -1.20
CA SER A 24 14.72 11.68 -1.67
C SER A 24 15.39 10.46 -1.02
N ASP A 25 14.74 9.87 -0.02
CA ASP A 25 15.31 8.96 0.95
C ASP A 25 14.66 7.55 0.89
N GLY A 26 14.18 7.11 -0.28
CA GLY A 26 13.79 5.70 -0.48
C GLY A 26 12.54 5.22 0.28
N GLU A 27 11.72 6.15 0.77
CA GLU A 27 10.44 5.83 1.42
C GLU A 27 9.45 5.29 0.39
N ARG A 28 8.88 4.12 0.67
CA ARG A 28 7.86 3.50 -0.18
C ARG A 28 6.80 2.81 0.65
N VAL A 29 5.62 2.70 0.06
CA VAL A 29 4.53 1.87 0.58
C VAL A 29 4.26 0.76 -0.42
N SER A 30 4.39 -0.49 0.00
CA SER A 30 3.97 -1.64 -0.80
C SER A 30 2.60 -2.12 -0.35
N ILE A 31 1.73 -2.41 -1.31
CA ILE A 31 0.37 -2.88 -1.08
C ILE A 31 0.21 -4.21 -1.79
N VAL A 32 -0.01 -5.29 -1.05
CA VAL A 32 -0.39 -6.58 -1.64
C VAL A 32 -1.89 -6.73 -1.54
N VAL A 33 -2.57 -6.76 -2.69
CA VAL A 33 -3.99 -7.13 -2.76
C VAL A 33 -4.03 -8.63 -3.00
N SER A 34 -4.44 -9.39 -1.99
CA SER A 34 -4.50 -10.84 -2.07
C SER A 34 -5.77 -11.30 -2.78
N ARG A 35 -5.75 -12.55 -3.26
CA ARG A 35 -6.88 -13.16 -3.97
C ARG A 35 -8.14 -13.34 -3.13
N ASP A 36 -8.01 -13.41 -1.81
CA ASP A 36 -9.12 -13.49 -0.85
C ASP A 36 -9.71 -12.11 -0.49
N GLY A 37 -9.23 -11.04 -1.13
CA GLY A 37 -9.70 -9.68 -0.92
C GLY A 37 -9.09 -9.00 0.30
N LYS A 38 -8.08 -9.57 0.96
CA LYS A 38 -7.31 -8.83 1.96
C LYS A 38 -6.30 -7.89 1.30
N ARG A 39 -5.88 -6.88 2.05
CA ARG A 39 -4.83 -5.95 1.65
C ARG A 39 -3.76 -5.94 2.74
N HIS A 40 -2.51 -6.19 2.35
CA HIS A 40 -1.36 -6.06 3.24
C HIS A 40 -0.59 -4.80 2.86
N LEU A 41 -0.50 -3.86 3.80
CA LEU A 41 0.23 -2.62 3.65
C LEU A 41 1.59 -2.75 4.35
N TYR A 42 2.67 -2.47 3.62
CA TYR A 42 4.04 -2.50 4.11
C TYR A 42 4.62 -1.10 3.98
N VAL A 43 5.12 -0.55 5.09
CA VAL A 43 5.75 0.78 5.11
C VAL A 43 7.26 0.61 5.21
N PHE A 44 7.99 1.14 4.26
CA PHE A 44 9.46 1.11 4.22
C PHE A 44 10.03 2.51 4.46
N THR A 45 11.22 2.56 5.05
CA THR A 45 11.97 3.79 5.31
C THR A 45 13.35 3.69 4.66
N SER A 46 14.08 4.80 4.52
CA SER A 46 15.47 4.83 4.04
C SER A 46 16.43 3.91 4.79
N ARG A 47 16.09 3.54 6.02
CA ARG A 47 17.02 2.94 6.97
C ARG A 47 17.17 1.44 6.82
N SER A 48 16.21 0.77 6.17
CA SER A 48 16.18 -0.69 6.07
C SER A 48 15.38 -1.15 4.86
N ASP A 49 15.80 -2.27 4.27
CA ASP A 49 15.03 -3.00 3.28
C ASP A 49 13.86 -3.80 3.88
N GLU A 50 13.81 -3.90 5.22
CA GLU A 50 12.67 -4.47 5.94
C GLU A 50 11.59 -3.42 6.21
N PRO A 51 10.30 -3.81 6.18
CA PRO A 51 9.22 -2.89 6.47
C PRO A 51 9.25 -2.48 7.95
N ALA A 52 9.18 -1.18 8.21
CA ALA A 52 9.02 -0.62 9.55
C ALA A 52 7.64 -0.93 10.15
N ALA A 53 6.64 -1.19 9.30
CA ALA A 53 5.30 -1.60 9.72
C ALA A 53 4.63 -2.48 8.68
N VAL A 54 3.79 -3.41 9.17
CA VAL A 54 2.91 -4.24 8.35
C VAL A 54 1.50 -4.17 8.92
N VAL A 55 0.52 -3.90 8.05
CA VAL A 55 -0.90 -3.83 8.41
C VAL A 55 -1.69 -4.73 7.49
N GLU A 56 -2.46 -5.66 8.05
CA GLU A 56 -3.46 -6.43 7.32
C GLU A 56 -4.82 -5.73 7.42
N LEU A 57 -5.48 -5.56 6.29
CA LEU A 57 -6.78 -4.92 6.18
C LEU A 57 -7.76 -5.84 5.47
N THR A 58 -8.97 -5.92 5.99
CA THR A 58 -10.10 -6.45 5.22
C THR A 58 -10.45 -5.51 4.08
N GLU A 59 -11.23 -5.99 3.12
CA GLU A 59 -11.76 -5.15 2.04
C GLU A 59 -12.48 -3.89 2.54
N GLU A 60 -13.29 -4.05 3.59
CA GLU A 60 -14.05 -2.93 4.16
C GLU A 60 -13.13 -1.89 4.81
N GLN A 61 -12.15 -2.33 5.59
CA GLN A 61 -11.18 -1.43 6.23
C GLN A 61 -10.32 -0.70 5.19
N ALA A 62 -9.86 -1.41 4.15
CA ALA A 62 -9.10 -0.81 3.06
C ALA A 62 -9.91 0.25 2.31
N ARG A 63 -11.21 0.01 2.09
CA ARG A 63 -12.10 0.99 1.46
C ARG A 63 -12.28 2.25 2.31
N LYS A 64 -12.45 2.10 3.63
CA LYS A 64 -12.54 3.21 4.58
C LYS A 64 -11.26 4.05 4.59
N ILE A 65 -10.10 3.40 4.70
CA ILE A 65 -8.80 4.09 4.64
C ILE A 65 -8.61 4.78 3.29
N GLY A 66 -8.91 4.10 2.19
CA GLY A 66 -8.83 4.68 0.84
C GLY A 66 -9.71 5.93 0.67
N ALA A 67 -10.90 5.94 1.26
CA ALA A 67 -11.78 7.11 1.23
C ALA A 67 -11.20 8.30 2.02
N VAL A 68 -10.58 8.05 3.18
CA VAL A 68 -9.86 9.07 3.94
C VAL A 68 -8.68 9.62 3.12
N LEU A 69 -7.85 8.73 2.55
CA LEU A 69 -6.67 9.12 1.75
C LEU A 69 -7.06 9.89 0.48
N ALA A 70 -8.18 9.55 -0.15
CA ALA A 70 -8.69 10.23 -1.33
C ALA A 70 -9.39 11.57 -1.00
N GLY A 71 -9.57 11.90 0.29
CA GLY A 71 -10.32 13.08 0.71
C GLY A 71 -11.80 13.00 0.34
N THR A 72 -12.39 11.80 0.33
CA THR A 72 -13.82 11.58 0.05
C THR A 72 -14.62 11.22 1.30
N PHE A 73 -13.96 11.11 2.45
CA PHE A 73 -14.56 10.92 3.76
C PHE A 73 -14.14 12.05 4.69
N PHE A 74 -15.11 12.85 5.14
CA PHE A 74 -14.93 13.90 6.15
C PHE A 74 -15.93 13.65 7.28
N THR A 75 -15.45 13.77 8.52
CA THR A 75 -16.32 13.95 9.68
C THR A 75 -16.20 15.43 10.05
N ASP A 76 -17.33 16.15 10.02
CA ASP A 76 -17.40 17.53 10.51
C ASP A 76 -16.96 17.66 11.98
#